data_AF-A0A1H2N7F7-F1
#
_entry.id   AF-A0A1H2N7F7-F1
#
_cell.length_a   1.000
_cell.length_b   1.000
_cell.length_c   1.000
_cell.angle_alpha   90.00
_cell.angle_beta   90.00
_cell.angle_gamma   90.00
#
_symmetry.space_group_name_H-M   'P 1'
#
loop_
_entity.id
_entity.type
_entity.pdbx_description
1 polymer ?
#
loop_
_entity_poly.entity_id
_entity_poly.type
_entity_poly.pdbx_seq_one_letter_code
_entity_poly.pdbx_strand_id
1 'polypeptide(L)'
;MTLFSSSAFVATDTPARYISRLCKHFAHKIPVNFDEQQGRIEFGAGVATLKAENQGLRLQVESANSEDLQRLEGVVGSHFERFAWRDELTLDWQPN
;
A
#
# COMPACT_ATOMS: atom_id res chain seq x y z
N MET A 1 19.44 -7.75 10.79
CA MET A 1 18.85 -6.40 10.59
C MET A 1 17.38 -6.53 10.94
N THR A 2 16.90 -5.72 11.88
CA THR A 2 15.47 -5.68 12.22
C THR A 2 14.75 -4.91 11.13
N LEU A 3 13.69 -5.49 10.57
CA LEU A 3 12.79 -4.80 9.65
C LEU A 3 11.65 -4.20 10.47
N PHE A 4 11.35 -2.93 10.21
CA PHE A 4 10.16 -2.25 10.72
C PHE A 4 9.03 -2.45 9.72
N SER A 5 7.82 -2.69 10.21
CA SER A 5 6.67 -2.85 9.35
C SER A 5 5.41 -2.27 9.97
N SER A 6 4.48 -1.91 9.10
CA SER A 6 3.17 -1.39 9.47
C SER A 6 2.16 -1.83 8.44
N SER A 7 0.92 -2.05 8.86
CA SER A 7 -0.16 -2.48 7.98
C SER A 7 -1.45 -1.70 8.21
N ALA A 8 -2.24 -1.58 7.16
CA ALA A 8 -3.57 -0.99 7.19
C ALA A 8 -4.54 -1.92 6.45
N PHE A 9 -5.79 -1.97 6.90
CA PHE A 9 -6.85 -2.71 6.24
C PHE A 9 -8.02 -1.79 5.92
N VAL A 10 -8.58 -1.96 4.72
CA VAL A 10 -9.75 -1.22 4.26
C VAL A 10 -10.80 -2.19 3.77
N ALA A 11 -12.02 -2.05 4.30
CA ALA A 11 -13.18 -2.78 3.80
C ALA A 11 -13.59 -2.25 2.43
N THR A 12 -13.66 -3.14 1.43
CA THR A 12 -14.12 -2.79 0.09
C THR A 12 -14.50 -4.04 -0.69
N ASP A 13 -15.55 -3.93 -1.51
CA ASP A 13 -15.95 -4.99 -2.45
C ASP A 13 -15.06 -5.03 -3.71
N THR A 14 -14.16 -4.06 -3.89
CA THR A 14 -13.34 -3.92 -5.11
C THR A 14 -11.83 -3.81 -4.86
N PRO A 15 -11.20 -4.72 -4.08
CA PRO A 15 -9.77 -4.61 -3.75
C PRO A 15 -8.87 -4.60 -4.99
N ALA A 16 -9.17 -5.43 -6.00
CA ALA A 16 -8.44 -5.49 -7.27
C ALA A 16 -8.38 -4.14 -8.00
N ARG A 17 -9.45 -3.32 -7.90
CA ARG A 17 -9.51 -1.99 -8.51
C ARG A 17 -8.47 -1.06 -7.90
N TYR A 18 -8.30 -1.10 -6.58
CA TYR A 18 -7.34 -0.29 -5.87
C TYR A 18 -5.90 -0.76 -6.07
N ILE A 19 -5.68 -2.08 -6.07
CA ILE A 19 -4.38 -2.67 -6.43
C ILE A 19 -3.96 -2.16 -7.81
N SER A 20 -4.81 -2.32 -8.83
CA SER A 20 -4.49 -1.92 -10.20
C SER A 20 -4.20 -0.41 -10.31
N ARG A 21 -5.00 0.44 -9.66
CA ARG A 21 -4.82 1.90 -9.70
C ARG A 21 -3.51 2.34 -9.05
N LEU A 22 -3.25 1.88 -7.83
CA LEU A 22 -2.06 2.28 -7.09
C LEU A 22 -0.79 1.76 -7.78
N CYS A 23 -0.78 0.48 -8.17
CA CYS A 23 0.36 -0.14 -8.82
C CYS A 23 0.66 0.49 -10.19
N LYS A 24 -0.36 0.74 -11.04
CA LYS A 24 -0.15 1.42 -12.33
C LYS A 24 0.39 2.83 -12.15
N HIS A 25 -0.08 3.57 -11.15
CA HIS A 25 0.42 4.91 -10.85
C HIS A 25 1.91 4.91 -10.54
N PHE A 26 2.37 4.02 -9.66
CA PHE A 26 3.78 3.93 -9.28
C PHE A 26 4.66 3.32 -10.38
N ALA A 27 4.13 2.42 -11.22
CA ALA A 27 4.85 1.78 -12.32
C ALA A 27 5.40 2.78 -13.35
N HIS A 28 4.88 4.01 -13.39
CA HIS A 28 5.45 5.08 -14.22
C HIS A 28 6.83 5.58 -13.75
N LYS A 29 7.23 5.30 -12.51
CA LYS A 29 8.43 5.89 -11.88
C LYS A 29 9.33 4.87 -11.20
N ILE A 30 8.78 3.79 -10.68
CA ILE A 30 9.51 2.81 -9.87
C ILE A 30 9.10 1.38 -10.24
N PRO A 31 9.92 0.36 -9.89
CA PRO A 31 9.57 -1.03 -10.14
C PRO A 31 8.30 -1.43 -9.39
N VAL A 32 7.39 -2.07 -10.12
CA VAL A 32 6.12 -2.57 -9.59
C VAL A 32 5.79 -3.90 -10.27
N ASN A 33 5.31 -4.86 -9.48
CA ASN A 33 4.70 -6.09 -9.98
C ASN A 33 3.32 -6.26 -9.35
N PHE A 34 2.29 -6.58 -10.13
CA PHE A 34 0.94 -6.75 -9.61
C PHE A 34 0.05 -7.58 -10.53
N ASP A 35 -0.97 -8.17 -9.94
CA ASP A 35 -2.11 -8.80 -10.60
C ASP A 35 -3.41 -8.32 -9.94
N GLU A 36 -4.51 -9.05 -10.10
CA GLU A 36 -5.81 -8.69 -9.51
C GLU A 36 -5.90 -9.00 -8.00
N GLN A 37 -5.00 -9.83 -7.48
CA GLN A 37 -5.01 -10.32 -6.09
C GLN A 37 -3.93 -9.65 -5.23
N GLN A 38 -2.82 -9.23 -5.82
CA GLN A 38 -1.70 -8.67 -5.07
C GLN A 38 -0.88 -7.66 -5.88
N GLY A 39 -0.15 -6.81 -5.15
CA GLY A 39 0.80 -5.86 -5.71
C GLY A 39 2.02 -5.70 -4.82
N ARG A 40 3.17 -5.43 -5.44
CA ARG A 40 4.44 -5.12 -4.78
C ARG A 40 5.05 -3.91 -5.46
N ILE A 41 5.39 -2.89 -4.67
CA ILE A 41 5.97 -1.63 -5.12
C ILE A 41 7.31 -1.45 -4.41
N GLU A 42 8.38 -1.25 -5.18
CA GLU A 42 9.74 -1.14 -4.66
C GLU A 42 10.18 0.33 -4.62
N PHE A 43 10.26 0.88 -3.42
CA PHE A 43 10.75 2.22 -3.17
C PHE A 43 12.23 2.16 -2.77
N GLY A 44 12.96 3.27 -2.97
CA GLY A 44 14.32 3.38 -2.42
C GLY A 44 14.38 3.27 -0.89
N ALA A 45 13.28 3.61 -0.21
CA ALA A 45 13.16 3.57 1.26
C ALA A 45 12.62 2.23 1.81
N GLY A 46 12.21 1.30 0.94
CA GLY A 46 11.62 0.02 1.35
C GLY A 46 10.57 -0.51 0.39
N VAL A 47 9.63 -1.32 0.88
CA VAL A 47 8.67 -2.03 0.03
C VAL A 47 7.25 -1.78 0.54
N ALA A 48 6.32 -1.58 -0.38
CA ALA A 48 4.89 -1.67 -0.08
C ALA A 48 4.29 -2.90 -0.77
N THR A 49 3.47 -3.64 -0.04
CA THR A 49 2.67 -4.75 -0.57
C THR A 49 1.19 -4.45 -0.41
N LEU A 50 0.42 -4.93 -1.38
CA LEU A 50 -1.02 -4.86 -1.42
C LEU A 50 -1.55 -6.27 -1.60
N LYS A 51 -2.60 -6.62 -0.88
CA LYS A 51 -3.21 -7.95 -0.95
C LYS A 51 -4.72 -7.86 -0.81
N ALA A 52 -5.43 -8.35 -1.83
CA ALA A 52 -6.84 -8.60 -1.72
C ALA A 52 -7.07 -9.69 -0.66
N GLU A 53 -7.87 -9.37 0.34
CA GLU A 53 -8.30 -10.29 1.39
C GLU A 53 -9.83 -10.42 1.34
N ASN A 54 -10.38 -11.34 2.14
CA ASN A 54 -11.83 -11.43 2.25
C ASN A 54 -12.38 -10.08 2.77
N GLN A 55 -13.32 -9.52 2.03
CA GLN A 55 -14.03 -8.27 2.36
C GLN A 55 -13.16 -6.99 2.32
N GLY A 56 -11.96 -7.02 1.74
CA GLY A 56 -11.18 -5.80 1.64
C GLY A 56 -9.78 -5.92 1.05
N LEU A 57 -9.02 -4.87 1.28
CA LEU A 57 -7.65 -4.71 0.83
C LEU A 57 -6.75 -4.48 2.04
N ARG A 58 -5.72 -5.32 2.18
CA ARG A 58 -4.61 -5.09 3.10
C ARG A 58 -3.47 -4.39 2.38
N LEU A 59 -2.92 -3.36 3.01
CA LEU A 59 -1.67 -2.74 2.63
C LEU A 59 -0.65 -2.94 3.75
N GLN A 60 0.60 -3.18 3.37
CA GLN A 60 1.70 -3.30 4.31
C GLN A 60 2.92 -2.58 3.75
N VAL A 61 3.65 -1.88 4.61
CA VAL A 61 4.90 -1.23 4.27
C VAL A 61 6.01 -1.76 5.17
N GLU A 62 7.20 -1.91 4.62
CA GLU A 62 8.37 -2.45 5.29
C GLU A 62 9.59 -1.61 4.99
N SER A 63 10.41 -1.34 6.02
CA SER A 63 11.68 -0.63 5.88
C SER A 63 12.71 -1.06 6.92
N ALA A 64 13.97 -0.69 6.71
CA ALA A 64 15.08 -0.98 7.61
C ALA A 64 15.13 -0.06 8.85
N ASN A 65 14.39 1.04 8.86
CA ASN A 65 14.31 1.98 9.97
C ASN A 65 12.91 2.61 10.08
N SER A 66 12.59 3.21 11.22
CA SER A 66 11.26 3.78 11.51
C SER A 66 10.96 5.08 10.76
N GLU A 67 11.99 5.88 10.42
CA GLU A 67 11.82 7.13 9.69
C GLU A 67 11.36 6.85 8.25
N ASP A 68 12.04 5.91 7.57
CA ASP A 68 11.66 5.45 6.24
C ASP A 68 10.32 4.72 6.24
N LEU A 69 9.99 3.98 7.31
CA LEU A 69 8.65 3.38 7.46
C LEU A 69 7.57 4.47 7.47
N GLN A 70 7.71 5.50 8.30
CA GLN A 70 6.74 6.61 8.39
C GLN A 70 6.63 7.36 7.05
N ARG A 71 7.74 7.51 6.33
CA ARG A 71 7.74 8.07 4.97
C ARG A 71 6.93 7.21 4.00
N LEU A 72 7.09 5.88 4.05
CA LEU A 72 6.33 4.96 3.21
C LEU A 72 4.84 5.01 3.54
N GLU A 73 4.44 5.03 4.81
CA GLU A 73 3.04 5.17 5.23
C GLU A 73 2.40 6.42 4.61
N GLY A 74 3.08 7.57 4.70
CA GLY A 74 2.60 8.84 4.13
C GLY A 74 2.53 8.81 2.60
N VAL A 75 3.54 8.26 1.92
CA VAL A 75 3.54 8.16 0.45
C VAL A 75 2.44 7.23 -0.03
N VAL A 76 2.34 6.02 0.53
CA VAL A 76 1.35 5.03 0.12
C VAL A 76 -0.06 5.50 0.47
N GLY A 77 -0.27 6.01 1.69
CA GLY A 77 -1.57 6.52 2.16
C GLY A 77 -2.11 7.66 1.32
N SER A 78 -1.30 8.71 1.10
CA SER A 78 -1.74 9.87 0.31
C SER A 78 -2.10 9.52 -1.14
N HIS A 79 -1.46 8.51 -1.74
CA HIS A 79 -1.81 8.05 -3.09
C HIS A 79 -3.04 7.14 -3.09
N PHE A 80 -3.21 6.30 -2.07
CA PHE A 80 -4.40 5.48 -1.91
C PHE A 80 -5.66 6.36 -1.76
N GLU A 81 -5.63 7.32 -0.84
CA GLU A 81 -6.77 8.22 -0.58
C GLU A 81 -7.17 9.03 -1.81
N ARG A 82 -6.21 9.46 -2.63
CA ARG A 82 -6.49 10.12 -3.92
C ARG A 82 -7.27 9.24 -4.89
N PHE A 83 -7.14 7.91 -4.82
CA PHE A 83 -7.90 6.98 -5.65
C PHE A 83 -9.21 6.53 -5.02
N ALA A 84 -9.29 6.58 -3.69
CA ALA A 84 -10.41 6.12 -2.90
C ALA A 84 -11.33 7.24 -2.37
N TRP A 85 -11.05 8.51 -2.69
CA TRP A 85 -11.81 9.66 -2.18
C TRP A 85 -13.33 9.59 -2.42
N ARG A 86 -13.76 8.99 -3.53
CA ARG A 86 -15.20 8.82 -3.84
C ARG A 86 -15.88 7.78 -2.95
N ASP A 87 -15.11 6.81 -2.50
CA ASP A 87 -15.55 5.71 -1.66
C ASP A 87 -15.22 5.99 -0.18
N GLU A 88 -14.70 7.20 0.13
CA GLU A 88 -14.36 7.72 1.46
C GLU A 88 -13.44 6.79 2.29
N LEU A 89 -12.59 6.02 1.61
CA LEU A 89 -11.70 5.06 2.28
C LEU A 89 -10.40 5.74 2.72
N THR A 90 -10.03 5.51 3.98
CA THR A 90 -8.78 6.00 4.60
C THR A 90 -7.95 4.82 5.13
N LEU A 91 -6.63 5.00 5.22
CA LEU A 91 -5.75 4.00 5.82
C LEU A 91 -5.48 4.35 7.28
N ASP A 92 -5.85 3.46 8.18
CA ASP A 92 -5.40 3.50 9.57
C ASP A 92 -4.23 2.53 9.74
N TRP A 93 -3.02 3.10 9.81
CA TRP A 93 -1.77 2.33 9.89
C TRP A 93 -1.52 1.82 11.31
N GLN A 94 -1.20 0.54 11.42
CA GLN A 94 -0.92 -0.14 12.67
C GLN A 94 0.47 -0.78 12.58
N PRO A 95 1.40 -0.46 13.51
CA PRO A 95 2.72 -1.10 13.54
C PRO A 95 2.57 -2.60 13.82
N ASN A 96 3.38 -3.44 13.16
CA ASN A 96 3.41 -4.89 13.42
C ASN A 96 4.59 -5.29 14.31
#